data_AF-A0AAW9PT26-F1
#
_entry.id   AF-A0AAW9PT26-F1
#
_cell.length_a   1.000
_cell.length_b   1.000
_cell.length_c   1.000
_cell.angle_alpha   90.00
_cell.angle_beta   90.00
_cell.angle_gamma   90.00
#
_symmetry.space_group_name_H-M   'P 1'
#
loop_
_entity.id
_entity.type
_entity.pdbx_description
1 polymer ?
#
loop_
_entity_poly.entity_id
_entity_poly.type
_entity_poly.pdbx_seq_one_letter_code
_entity_poly.pdbx_strand_id
1 'polypeptide(L)'
;MYNPSLREEPRNKPASVVTSKQQASILNWLESTGRLIAREAVPSVYGDDTEELNELMLGDDASYLDDEEDDDDDDDVVSDDDDIV
;
A
#
# COMPACT_ATOMS: atom_id res chain seq x y z
N MET A 1 36.25 -33.28 3.66
CA MET A 1 34.97 -33.39 2.91
C MET A 1 34.68 -32.03 2.31
N TYR A 2 34.40 -31.97 1.00
CA TYR A 2 34.06 -30.74 0.28
C TYR A 2 32.55 -30.67 0.12
N ASN A 3 31.92 -29.58 0.55
CA ASN A 3 30.48 -29.38 0.41
C ASN A 3 30.21 -28.46 -0.79
N PRO A 4 29.65 -28.97 -1.90
CA PRO A 4 29.43 -28.18 -3.12
C PRO A 4 28.37 -27.07 -2.96
N SER A 5 27.62 -27.06 -1.85
CA SER A 5 26.61 -26.03 -1.56
C SER A 5 27.18 -24.82 -0.80
N LEU A 6 28.40 -24.90 -0.26
CA LEU A 6 29.04 -23.80 0.46
C LEU A 6 30.00 -23.04 -0.46
N ARG A 7 29.94 -21.72 -0.37
CA ARG A 7 30.84 -20.80 -1.08
C ARG A 7 31.43 -19.83 -0.06
N GLU A 8 32.71 -19.55 -0.18
CA GLU A 8 33.42 -18.55 0.63
C GLU A 8 33.47 -17.22 -0.11
N GLU A 9 33.23 -16.11 0.60
CA GLU A 9 33.26 -14.76 0.04
C GLU A 9 34.17 -13.85 0.90
N PRO A 10 35.03 -13.02 0.30
CA PRO A 10 35.99 -12.18 1.01
C PRO A 10 35.32 -11.02 1.75
N ARG A 11 35.60 -10.90 3.06
CA ARG A 11 34.98 -9.89 3.95
C ARG A 11 35.33 -8.44 3.65
N ASN A 12 36.46 -8.19 2.97
CA ASN A 12 36.99 -6.86 2.68
C ASN A 12 36.62 -6.36 1.27
N LYS A 13 35.78 -7.09 0.54
CA LYS A 13 35.31 -6.71 -0.78
C LYS A 13 33.81 -6.44 -0.75
N PRO A 14 33.30 -5.55 -1.61
CA PRO A 14 31.87 -5.38 -1.77
C PRO A 14 31.22 -6.70 -2.19
N ALA A 15 30.00 -6.92 -1.71
CA ALA A 15 29.21 -8.10 -2.09
C ALA A 15 28.96 -8.14 -3.60
N SER A 16 28.90 -9.35 -4.15
CA SER A 16 28.49 -9.54 -5.54
C SER A 16 27.05 -9.03 -5.74
N VAL A 17 26.84 -8.20 -6.75
CA VAL A 17 25.52 -7.68 -7.08
C VAL A 17 24.72 -8.79 -7.76
N VAL A 18 23.63 -9.21 -7.14
CA VAL A 18 22.66 -10.09 -7.79
C VAL A 18 21.87 -9.26 -8.78
N THR A 19 22.07 -9.50 -10.08
CA THR A 19 21.21 -8.91 -11.11
C THR A 19 19.76 -9.30 -10.84
N SER A 20 18.88 -8.32 -10.70
CA SER A 20 17.44 -8.56 -10.63
C SER A 20 17.04 -9.41 -11.82
N LYS A 21 16.61 -10.65 -11.57
CA LYS A 21 16.01 -11.46 -12.63
C LYS A 21 14.80 -10.65 -13.08
N GLN A 22 14.78 -10.23 -14.35
CA GLN A 22 13.57 -9.77 -14.99
C GLN A 22 12.62 -10.98 -15.03
N GLN A 23 11.91 -11.20 -13.92
CA GLN A 23 10.82 -12.15 -13.90
C GLN A 23 9.79 -11.61 -14.90
N ALA A 24 9.24 -12.51 -15.72
CA ALA A 24 8.16 -12.13 -16.61
C ALA A 24 7.11 -11.38 -15.78
N SER A 25 6.67 -10.21 -16.27
CA SER A 25 5.60 -9.46 -15.63
C SER A 25 4.46 -10.41 -15.30
N ILE A 26 3.88 -10.30 -14.10
CA ILE A 26 2.74 -11.12 -13.69
C ILE A 26 1.63 -11.05 -14.76
N LEU A 27 1.47 -9.91 -15.43
CA LEU A 27 0.55 -9.72 -16.54
C LEU A 27 0.91 -10.60 -17.75
N ASN A 28 2.18 -10.64 -18.15
CA ASN A 28 2.66 -11.51 -19.24
C ASN A 28 2.49 -12.99 -18.89
N TRP A 29 2.70 -13.37 -17.62
CA TRP A 29 2.45 -14.74 -17.17
C TRP A 29 0.95 -15.09 -17.19
N LEU A 30 0.10 -14.18 -16.71
CA LEU A 30 -1.35 -14.35 -16.77
C LEU A 30 -1.85 -14.45 -18.22
N GLU A 31 -1.33 -13.62 -19.12
CA GLU A 31 -1.66 -13.66 -20.55
C GLU A 31 -1.20 -14.97 -21.21
N SER A 32 0.06 -15.37 -21.03
CA SER A 32 0.61 -16.60 -21.61
C SER A 32 -0.03 -17.88 -21.08
N THR A 33 -0.58 -17.86 -19.87
CA THR A 33 -1.31 -18.98 -19.28
C THR A 33 -2.81 -18.93 -19.56
N GLY A 34 -3.31 -17.91 -20.27
CA GLY A 34 -4.74 -17.72 -20.52
C GLY A 34 -5.56 -17.41 -19.25
N ARG A 35 -4.90 -16.97 -18.18
CA ARG A 35 -5.51 -16.60 -16.89
C ARG A 35 -5.88 -15.12 -16.79
N LEU A 36 -5.46 -14.30 -17.76
CA LEU A 36 -5.84 -12.89 -17.83
C LEU A 36 -7.25 -12.78 -18.44
N ILE A 37 -8.26 -12.66 -17.57
CA ILE A 37 -9.68 -12.59 -17.97
C ILE A 37 -10.17 -11.14 -17.78
N ALA A 38 -10.77 -10.57 -18.84
CA ALA A 38 -11.42 -9.27 -18.75
C ALA A 38 -12.64 -9.36 -17.83
N ARG A 39 -12.71 -8.46 -16.84
CA ARG A 39 -13.85 -8.41 -15.92
C ARG A 39 -15.00 -7.69 -16.63
N GLU A 40 -16.18 -8.31 -16.66
CA GLU A 40 -17.39 -7.61 -17.07
C GLU A 40 -17.69 -6.50 -16.04
N ALA A 41 -18.15 -5.34 -16.52
CA ALA A 41 -18.56 -4.25 -15.65
C ALA A 41 -19.83 -4.68 -14.90
N VAL A 42 -19.65 -5.28 -13.73
CA VAL A 42 -20.76 -5.59 -12.84
C VAL A 42 -21.21 -4.26 -12.23
N PRO A 43 -22.50 -3.87 -12.33
CA PRO A 43 -22.99 -2.71 -11.61
C PRO A 43 -22.69 -2.91 -10.11
N SER A 44 -22.21 -1.86 -9.45
CA SER A 44 -21.91 -1.91 -8.01
C SER A 44 -23.16 -2.33 -7.25
N VAL A 45 -23.15 -3.55 -6.70
CA VAL A 45 -24.25 -4.07 -5.86
C VAL A 45 -24.30 -3.35 -4.50
N TYR A 46 -23.26 -2.59 -4.17
CA TYR A 46 -23.10 -1.84 -2.92
C TYR A 46 -23.98 -0.58 -2.79
N GLY A 47 -25.07 -0.47 -3.55
CA GLY A 47 -25.90 0.74 -3.56
C GLY A 47 -26.96 0.82 -2.47
N ASP A 48 -27.38 -0.32 -1.91
CA ASP A 48 -28.55 -0.39 -1.01
C ASP A 48 -28.23 -1.13 0.31
N ASP A 49 -27.35 -2.14 0.28
CA ASP A 49 -27.00 -2.97 1.46
C ASP A 49 -25.99 -2.32 2.42
N THR A 50 -25.64 -1.05 2.25
CA THR A 50 -24.70 -0.37 3.15
C THR A 50 -25.35 0.14 4.43
N GLU A 51 -26.68 0.30 4.45
CA GLU A 51 -27.43 0.77 5.62
C GLU A 51 -27.42 -0.26 6.76
N GLU A 52 -27.64 -1.54 6.46
CA GLU A 52 -27.54 -2.63 7.44
C GLU A 52 -26.11 -2.77 8.01
N LEU A 53 -25.08 -2.55 7.17
CA LEU A 53 -23.69 -2.56 7.60
C LEU A 53 -23.34 -1.37 8.50
N ASN A 54 -23.90 -0.19 8.23
CA ASN A 54 -23.72 1.01 9.05
C ASN A 54 -24.37 0.82 10.43
N GLU A 55 -25.56 0.25 10.49
CA GLU A 55 -26.23 -0.09 11.76
C GLU A 55 -25.42 -1.11 12.57
N LEU A 56 -24.80 -2.10 11.90
CA LEU A 56 -23.93 -3.08 12.57
C LEU A 56 -22.60 -2.48 13.06
N MET A 57 -22.01 -1.53 12.33
CA MET A 57 -20.77 -0.87 12.71
C MET A 57 -20.96 0.11 13.88
N LEU A 58 -22.09 0.82 13.91
CA LEU A 58 -22.36 1.86 14.89
C LEU A 58 -23.10 1.33 16.12
N GLY A 59 -23.92 0.27 15.97
CA GLY A 59 -24.59 -0.41 17.07
C GLY A 59 -25.20 0.53 18.12
N ASP A 60 -25.20 0.08 19.39
CA ASP A 60 -25.67 0.87 20.55
C ASP A 60 -24.54 1.72 21.19
N ASP A 61 -23.32 1.68 20.62
CA ASP A 61 -22.11 2.32 21.16
C ASP A 61 -21.46 3.23 20.11
N ALA A 62 -22.08 4.40 19.90
CA ALA A 62 -21.52 5.48 19.08
C ALA A 62 -20.51 6.36 19.85
N SER A 63 -20.03 5.92 21.02
CA SER A 63 -19.20 6.70 21.93
C SER A 63 -17.80 7.03 21.38
N TYR A 64 -17.38 6.39 20.29
CA TYR A 64 -16.12 6.66 19.60
C TYR A 64 -16.22 7.73 18.50
N LEU A 65 -17.40 8.31 18.24
CA LEU A 65 -17.58 9.34 17.20
C LEU A 65 -17.51 10.78 17.71
N ASP A 66 -17.33 11.01 19.01
CA ASP A 66 -17.51 12.32 19.66
C ASP A 66 -16.20 12.99 20.13
N ASP A 67 -15.08 12.87 19.42
CA ASP A 67 -13.83 13.51 19.91
C ASP A 67 -12.84 13.99 18.83
N GLU A 68 -13.32 14.39 17.65
CA GLU A 68 -12.47 15.04 16.63
C GLU A 68 -13.08 16.31 16.00
N GLU A 69 -13.88 17.08 16.75
CA GLU A 69 -14.23 18.48 16.41
C GLU A 69 -13.66 19.48 17.43
N ASP A 70 -12.36 19.37 17.77
CA ASP A 70 -11.63 20.46 18.44
C ASP A 70 -10.12 20.42 18.16
N ASP A 71 -9.73 20.34 16.88
CA ASP A 71 -8.44 20.90 16.46
C ASP A 71 -8.73 22.29 15.86
N ASP A 72 -8.95 23.25 16.77
CA ASP A 72 -8.60 24.65 16.54
C ASP A 72 -7.08 24.71 16.27
N ASP A 73 -6.68 24.30 15.07
CA ASP A 73 -5.35 24.57 14.51
C ASP A 73 -5.33 26.05 14.12
N ASP A 74 -5.11 26.89 15.14
CA ASP A 74 -4.69 28.28 15.04
C ASP A 74 -3.29 28.27 14.38
N ASP A 75 -3.30 27.95 13.08
CA ASP A 75 -2.13 27.90 12.20
C ASP A 75 -1.78 29.36 11.88
N ASP A 76 -1.11 29.99 12.84
CA ASP A 76 -0.39 31.26 12.71
C ASP A 76 0.70 31.09 11.64
N VAL A 77 0.27 31.09 10.37
CA VAL A 77 1.13 31.20 9.19
C VAL A 77 1.71 32.62 9.11
N VAL A 78 2.61 32.95 10.03
CA VAL A 78 3.55 34.05 9.80
C VAL A 78 4.42 33.65 8.61
N SER A 79 4.06 34.20 7.45
CA SER A 79 4.81 34.07 6.22
C SER A 79 6.18 34.68 6.43
N ASP A 80 7.23 33.84 6.49
CA ASP A 80 8.62 34.28 6.35
C ASP A 80 8.87 34.61 4.87
N ASP A 81 8.34 35.75 4.44
CA ASP A 81 8.67 36.38 3.17
C ASP A 81 8.82 37.88 3.43
N ASP A 82 9.97 38.28 3.98
CA ASP A 82 10.57 39.60 3.79
C ASP A 82 11.96 39.65 4.46
N ASP A 83 13.01 39.48 3.63
CA ASP A 83 14.31 40.20 3.59
C ASP A 83 15.50 39.30 3.20
N ILE A 84 15.57 38.96 1.90
CA ILE A 84 16.85 38.92 1.18
C ILE A 84 17.03 40.31 0.56
N VAL A 85 17.82 41.18 1.20
CA VAL A 85 18.74 42.15 0.56
C VAL A 85 19.94 42.45 1.45
#